data_AF-A0A9D7FCM2-F1
#
_entry.id   AF-A0A9D7FCM2-F1
#
_cell.length_a   1.000
_cell.length_b   1.000
_cell.length_c   1.000
_cell.angle_alpha   90.00
_cell.angle_beta   90.00
_cell.angle_gamma   90.00
#
_symmetry.space_group_name_H-M   'P 1'
#
loop_
_entity.id
_entity.type
_entity.pdbx_description
1 polymer ?
#
loop_
_entity_poly.entity_id
_entity_poly.type
_entity_poly.pdbx_seq_one_letter_code
_entity_poly.pdbx_strand_id
1 'polypeptide(L)' 'MEIKIVDITGKEIRTINMPLQFPGTYSEILERSSLRDGIYIMQLNWGGKRFIKRFVIS' A
#
# COMPACT_ATOMS: atom_id res chain seq x y z
N MET A 1 -0.37 3.05 -11.94
CA MET A 1 -0.90 3.30 -10.58
C MET A 1 0.07 2.69 -9.61
N GLU A 2 0.40 3.37 -8.51
CA GLU A 2 1.38 2.86 -7.55
C GLU A 2 0.74 2.76 -6.17
N ILE A 3 0.88 1.59 -5.53
CA ILE A 3 0.57 1.41 -4.12
C ILE A 3 1.88 1.22 -3.37
N LYS A 4 2.14 2.09 -2.41
CA LYS A 4 3.29 2.02 -1.51
C LYS A 4 2.81 1.76 -0.09
N ILE A 5 3.45 0.82 0.60
CA ILE A 5 3.20 0.51 2.01
C ILE A 5 4.46 0.85 2.78
N VAL A 6 4.32 1.76 3.76
CA VAL A 6 5.39 2.15 4.67
C VAL A 6 5.00 1.82 6.11
N ASP A 7 5.99 1.53 6.95
CA ASP A 7 5.78 1.49 8.39
C ASP A 7 5.72 2.90 8.99
N ILE A 8 5.45 2.99 10.30
CA ILE A 8 5.37 4.27 11.02
C ILE A 8 6.69 5.06 11.06
N THR A 9 7.82 4.39 10.81
CA THR A 9 9.14 5.05 10.71
C THR A 9 9.39 5.63 9.32
N GLY A 10 8.48 5.38 8.37
CA GLY A 10 8.61 5.78 6.98
C GLY A 10 9.43 4.80 6.14
N LYS A 11 9.81 3.63 6.69
CA LYS A 11 10.51 2.59 5.92
C LYS A 11 9.55 1.95 4.93
N GLU A 12 9.98 1.87 3.68
CA GLU A 12 9.23 1.15 2.64
C GLU A 12 9.25 -0.35 2.89
N ILE A 13 8.05 -0.92 2.97
CA ILE A 13 7.83 -2.35 3.18
C ILE A 13 7.52 -3.02 1.86
N ARG A 14 6.71 -2.36 1.02
CA ARG A 14 6.32 -2.90 -0.27
C ARG A 14 5.91 -1.78 -1.22
N THR A 15 6.25 -1.95 -2.49
CA THR A 15 5.78 -1.11 -3.59
C THR A 15 5.17 -2.01 -4.66
N ILE A 16 3.96 -1.69 -5.08
CA ILE A 16 3.20 -2.42 -6.09
C ILE A 16 2.96 -1.46 -7.24
N ASN A 17 3.59 -1.75 -8.37
CA ASN A 17 3.39 -1.01 -9.62
C ASN A 17 2.32 -1.72 -10.44
N MET A 18 1.13 -1.16 -10.46
CA MET A 18 0.06 -1.66 -11.32
C MET A 18 0.13 -0.93 -12.66
N PRO A 19 0.25 -1.65 -13.79
CA PRO A 19 0.09 -1.03 -15.10
C PRO A 19 -1.26 -0.32 -15.15
N LEU A 20 -1.35 0.74 -15.96
CA LEU A 20 -2.62 1.45 -16.19
C LEU A 20 -3.60 0.47 -16.85
N GLN A 21 -4.39 -0.23 -16.04
CA GLN A 21 -5.40 -1.14 -16.52
C GLN A 21 -6.76 -0.44 -16.53
N PHE A 22 -7.68 -0.97 -17.34
CA PHE A 22 -9.03 -0.46 -17.57
C PHE A 22 -9.79 -0.19 -16.26
N PRO A 23 -10.80 0.71 -16.27
CA PRO A 23 -11.66 0.91 -15.10
C PRO A 23 -12.21 -0.44 -14.60
N GLY A 24 -11.99 -0.74 -13.31
CA GLY A 24 -12.30 -2.03 -12.71
C GLY A 24 -11.93 -2.07 -11.22
N THR A 25 -12.17 -3.23 -10.60
CA THR A 25 -11.80 -3.48 -9.20
C THR A 25 -10.45 -4.17 -9.14
N TYR A 26 -9.54 -3.62 -8.34
CA TYR A 26 -8.20 -4.17 -8.12
C TYR A 26 -8.11 -4.71 -6.70
N SER A 27 -7.59 -5.93 -6.55
CA SER A 27 -7.34 -6.57 -5.27
C SER A 27 -5.89 -6.99 -5.17
N GLU A 28 -5.22 -6.61 -4.09
CA GLU A 28 -3.88 -7.07 -3.75
C GLU A 28 -3.91 -7.73 -2.38
N ILE A 29 -3.16 -8.83 -2.27
CA ILE A 29 -3.03 -9.57 -1.02
C ILE A 29 -1.66 -9.24 -0.43
N LEU A 30 -1.68 -8.81 0.83
CA LEU A 30 -0.48 -8.60 1.63
C LEU A 30 -0.39 -9.72 2.65
N GLU A 31 0.61 -10.58 2.52
CA GLU A 31 0.83 -11.66 3.47
C GLU A 31 1.31 -11.12 4.81
N ARG A 32 0.56 -11.44 5.88
CA ARG A 32 0.90 -11.02 7.25
C ARG A 32 2.25 -11.57 7.71
N SER A 33 2.66 -12.75 7.26
CA SER A 33 3.94 -13.40 7.58
C SER A 33 5.16 -12.49 7.32
N SER A 34 5.04 -11.57 6.35
CA SER A 34 6.09 -10.63 5.98
C SER A 34 6.15 -9.37 6.85
N LEU A 35 5.20 -9.21 7.79
CA LEU A 35 5.02 -8.00 8.58
C LEU A 35 5.18 -8.28 10.07
N ARG A 36 5.73 -7.30 10.79
CA ARG A 36 5.72 -7.29 12.25
C ARG A 36 4.47 -6.59 12.75
N ASP A 37 4.08 -6.85 14.00
CA ASP A 37 3.01 -6.08 14.63
C ASP A 37 3.42 -4.60 14.70
N GLY A 38 2.48 -3.70 14.39
CA GLY A 38 2.77 -2.29 14.26
C GLY A 38 1.77 -1.53 13.41
N ILE A 39 2.08 -0.25 13.20
CA ILE A 39 1.27 0.68 12.42
C ILE A 39 1.88 0.84 11.03
N TYR A 40 1.02 0.72 10.02
CA TYR A 40 1.40 0.83 8.62
C TYR A 40 0.52 1.86 7.91
N ILE A 41 1.09 2.45 6.86
CA ILE A 41 0.45 3.46 6.04
C ILE A 41 0.51 2.98 4.59
N MET A 42 -0.66 2.77 4.00
CA MET A 42 -0.83 2.51 2.58
C MET A 42 -1.03 3.85 1.85
N GLN A 43 -0.27 4.06 0.79
CA GLN A 43 -0.28 5.23 -0.07
C GLN A 43 -0.61 4.78 -1.49
N LEU A 44 -1.70 5.27 -2.05
CA LEU A 44 -2.08 5.04 -3.45
C LEU A 44 -1.84 6.33 -4.24
N ASN A 45 -0.93 6.27 -5.21
CA ASN A 45 -0.63 7.36 -6.14
C ASN A 45 -1.33 7.09 -7.47
N TRP A 46 -2.30 7.93 -7.81
CA TRP A 46 -3.11 7.80 -9.03
C TRP A 46 -3.50 9.17 -9.62
N GLY A 47 -3.17 9.40 -10.89
CA GLY A 47 -3.56 10.62 -11.61
C GLY A 47 -3.08 11.92 -10.94
N GLY A 48 -1.87 11.92 -10.37
CA GLY A 48 -1.33 13.06 -9.61
C GLY A 48 -1.93 13.26 -8.21
N LYS A 49 -2.89 12.43 -7.80
CA LYS A 49 -3.47 12.42 -6.45
C LYS A 49 -2.83 11.33 -5.60
N ARG A 50 -2.76 11.58 -4.30
CA ARG A 50 -2.28 10.64 -3.29
C ARG A 50 -3.39 10.36 -2.28
N PHE A 51 -3.76 9.09 -2.16
CA PHE A 51 -4.73 8.61 -1.17
C PHE A 51 -3.97 7.87 -0.08
N ILE A 52 -4.33 8.11 1.18
CA ILE A 52 -3.60 7.57 2.33
C ILE A 52 -4.57 6.82 3.23
N LYS A 53 -4.20 5.60 3.63
CA LYS A 53 -4.95 4.83 4.62
C LYS A 53 -4.00 4.22 5.64
N ARG A 54 -4.28 4.46 6.92
CA ARG A 54 -3.57 3.86 8.05
C ARG A 54 -4.25 2.55 8.46
N PHE A 55 -3.45 1.53 8.79
CA PHE A 55 -3.92 0.28 9.38
C PHE A 55 -2.94 -0.23 10.44
N VAL A 56 -3.42 -1.13 11.29
CA VAL A 56 -2.65 -1.72 12.39
C VAL A 56 -2.61 -3.23 12.19
N ILE A 57 -1.43 -3.82 12.36
CA ILE A 57 -1.23 -5.26 12.47
C ILE A 57 -0.94 -5.55 13.95
N SER A 58 -1.75 -6.41 14.55
CA SER A 58 -1.69 -6.85 15.95
C SER A 58 -1.92 -8.33 16.03
#